data_AF-A0A662X8K6-F1
#
_entry.id   AF-A0A662X8K6-F1
#
_cell.length_a   1.000
_cell.length_b   1.000
_cell.length_c   1.000
_cell.angle_alpha   90.00
_cell.angle_beta   90.00
_cell.angle_gamma   90.00
#
_symmetry.space_group_name_H-M   'P 1'
#
loop_
_entity.id
_entity.type
_entity.pdbx_description
1 polymer ?
#
loop_
_entity_poly.entity_id
_entity_poly.type
_entity_poly.pdbx_seq_one_letter_code
_entity_poly.pdbx_strand_id
1 'polypeptide(L)'
;MSPGCLRSHGLGGFGLVLLLLALFQAPDSGKMVLRVSPTPDDVGAAVGELIFALSKQAIAANGRFTVALSGGSLPKILNKGLAAIKGDVDFSKWLVYFADERCVPLDDDDSNYKACKAALFDYVRKAKLSAAM
;
A
#
# COMPACT_ATOMS: atom_id res chain seq x y z
N MET A 1 -13.86 -11.08 -35.36
CA MET A 1 -12.43 -10.71 -35.33
C MET A 1 -12.08 -10.40 -33.88
N SER A 2 -11.39 -11.32 -33.22
CA SER A 2 -10.78 -11.12 -31.90
C SER A 2 -9.37 -11.72 -31.98
N PRO A 3 -8.44 -11.42 -31.05
CA PRO A 3 -8.06 -10.10 -30.54
C PRO A 3 -6.52 -9.96 -30.48
N GLY A 4 -5.98 -8.77 -30.69
CA GLY A 4 -4.55 -8.48 -30.51
C GLY A 4 -4.24 -7.94 -29.12
N CYS A 5 -4.47 -8.73 -28.07
CA CYS A 5 -4.01 -8.41 -26.72
C CYS A 5 -2.54 -8.87 -26.59
N LEU A 6 -1.60 -7.93 -26.44
CA LEU A 6 -0.21 -8.25 -26.14
C LEU A 6 -0.14 -8.91 -24.75
N ARG A 7 -0.20 -10.24 -24.74
CA ARG A 7 0.26 -11.06 -23.62
C ARG A 7 1.78 -11.00 -23.56
N SER A 8 2.34 -10.18 -22.69
CA SER A 8 3.72 -10.40 -22.22
C SER A 8 3.71 -11.62 -21.29
N HIS A 9 4.15 -12.77 -21.81
CA HIS A 9 4.43 -13.96 -21.02
C HIS A 9 5.64 -13.71 -20.10
N GLY A 10 5.61 -14.39 -18.96
CA GLY A 10 6.40 -14.06 -17.78
C GLY A 10 7.91 -14.25 -17.92
N LEU A 11 8.60 -13.44 -17.14
CA LEU A 11 9.87 -13.78 -16.51
C LEU A 11 9.67 -13.59 -15.01
N GLY A 12 9.65 -14.72 -14.29
CA GLY A 12 9.78 -14.71 -12.85
C GLY A 12 11.13 -14.12 -12.46
N GLY A 13 11.14 -13.26 -11.45
CA GLY A 13 12.36 -12.67 -10.93
C GLY A 13 12.05 -11.41 -10.14
N PHE A 14 11.98 -11.55 -8.82
CA PHE A 14 12.13 -10.47 -7.84
C PHE A 14 11.43 -9.17 -8.20
N GLY A 15 10.12 -9.10 -7.92
CA GLY A 15 9.37 -7.85 -7.93
C GLY A 15 10.02 -6.88 -6.95
N LEU A 16 10.90 -6.02 -7.48
CA LEU A 16 11.42 -4.85 -6.81
C LEU A 16 10.21 -4.07 -6.30
N VAL A 17 9.97 -4.14 -4.99
CA VAL A 17 8.91 -3.38 -4.33
C VAL A 17 9.37 -1.92 -4.34
N LEU A 18 9.14 -1.25 -5.47
CA LEU A 18 9.36 0.19 -5.60
C LEU A 18 8.23 0.88 -4.85
N LEU A 19 8.47 1.13 -3.55
CA LEU A 19 7.62 1.93 -2.69
C LEU A 19 7.74 3.40 -3.15
N LEU A 20 6.87 3.83 -4.05
CA LEU A 20 6.80 5.23 -4.46
C LEU A 20 6.05 6.02 -3.38
N LEU A 21 6.85 6.65 -2.53
CA LEU A 21 6.62 7.80 -1.64
C LEU A 21 5.22 8.02 -1.05
N ALA A 22 5.18 7.95 0.29
CA ALA A 22 4.37 8.86 1.09
C ALA A 22 4.78 10.30 0.74
N LEU A 23 4.01 10.94 -0.14
CA LEU A 23 4.18 12.34 -0.45
C LEU A 23 3.89 13.15 0.81
N PHE A 24 4.89 13.94 1.21
CA PHE A 24 4.88 14.92 2.29
C PHE A 24 4.85 14.35 3.72
N GLN A 25 6.05 14.13 4.28
CA GLN A 25 6.53 14.74 5.56
C GLN A 25 7.71 13.96 6.19
N ALA A 26 8.76 13.68 5.42
CA ALA A 26 10.07 13.42 6.02
C ALA A 26 10.88 14.73 5.96
N PRO A 27 11.20 15.37 7.10
CA PRO A 27 12.16 16.46 7.16
C PRO A 27 13.57 15.86 7.06
N ASP A 28 13.91 15.29 5.90
CA ASP A 28 15.30 15.00 5.57
C ASP A 28 15.50 15.07 4.06
N SER A 29 16.35 16.01 3.69
CA SER A 29 16.70 16.47 2.36
C SER A 29 17.30 15.37 1.49
N GLY A 30 16.54 14.87 0.51
CA GLY A 30 17.08 14.16 -0.67
C GLY A 30 17.84 12.85 -0.41
N LYS A 31 17.85 12.32 0.82
CA LYS A 31 18.54 11.07 1.16
C LYS A 31 17.66 9.88 0.82
N MET A 32 18.17 9.01 -0.04
CA MET A 32 17.58 7.70 -0.29
C MET A 32 17.91 6.76 0.87
N VAL A 33 16.89 6.20 1.51
CA VAL A 33 17.05 5.20 2.58
C VAL A 33 16.71 3.82 2.01
N LEU A 34 17.72 2.95 1.91
CA LEU A 34 17.52 1.54 1.55
C LEU A 34 17.36 0.71 2.82
N ARG A 35 16.26 -0.02 2.94
CA ARG A 35 16.05 -1.03 4.00
C ARG A 35 16.07 -2.41 3.37
N VAL A 36 16.86 -3.31 3.93
CA VAL A 36 16.99 -4.70 3.49
C VAL A 36 16.51 -5.59 4.62
N SER A 37 15.61 -6.52 4.29
CA SER A 37 15.10 -7.51 5.24
C SER A 37 15.47 -8.93 4.78
N PRO A 38 15.65 -9.90 5.69
CA PRO A 38 16.07 -11.26 5.33
C PRO A 38 15.03 -12.03 4.52
N THR A 39 13.74 -11.82 4.79
CA THR A 39 12.64 -12.53 4.13
C THR A 39 11.56 -11.58 3.60
N PRO A 40 10.72 -12.03 2.64
CA PRO A 40 9.58 -11.25 2.17
C PRO A 40 8.57 -10.90 3.27
N ASP A 41 8.39 -11.75 4.28
CA ASP A 41 7.50 -11.46 5.40
C ASP A 41 8.08 -10.38 6.32
N ASP A 42 9.41 -10.37 6.52
CA ASP A 42 10.10 -9.29 7.24
C ASP A 42 10.00 -7.95 6.52
N VAL A 43 9.93 -7.95 5.18
CA VAL A 43 9.61 -6.73 4.40
C VAL A 43 8.20 -6.24 4.72
N GLY A 44 7.23 -7.15 4.80
CA GLY A 44 5.84 -6.80 5.17
C GLY A 44 5.74 -6.16 6.55
N ALA A 45 6.39 -6.76 7.55
CA ALA A 45 6.44 -6.20 8.90
C ALA A 45 7.09 -4.81 8.92
N ALA A 46 8.26 -4.66 8.29
CA ALA A 46 8.98 -3.39 8.26
C ALA A 46 8.21 -2.28 7.53
N VAL A 47 7.52 -2.60 6.42
CA VAL A 47 6.66 -1.66 5.70
C VAL A 47 5.45 -1.27 6.55
N GLY A 48 4.81 -2.24 7.21
CA GLY A 48 3.68 -2.00 8.10
C GLY A 48 4.04 -1.05 9.25
N GLU A 49 5.16 -1.30 9.93
CA GLU A 49 5.66 -0.45 11.02
C GLU A 49 6.00 0.96 10.55
N LEU A 50 6.66 1.08 9.40
CA LEU A 50 7.03 2.37 8.81
C LEU A 50 5.77 3.20 8.50
N ILE A 51 4.80 2.61 7.80
CA ILE A 51 3.57 3.31 7.43
C ILE A 51 2.75 3.64 8.69
N PHE A 52 2.70 2.75 9.68
CA PHE A 52 2.05 3.03 10.95
C PHE A 52 2.65 4.26 11.65
N ALA A 53 3.98 4.30 11.80
CA ALA A 53 4.68 5.41 12.43
C ALA A 53 4.45 6.74 11.67
N LEU A 54 4.60 6.71 10.34
CA LEU A 54 4.36 7.88 9.49
C LEU A 54 2.90 8.36 9.56
N SER A 55 1.94 7.43 9.61
CA SER A 55 0.52 7.78 9.71
C SER A 55 0.22 8.49 11.03
N LYS A 56 0.74 8.00 12.17
CA LYS A 56 0.59 8.66 13.47
C LYS A 56 1.21 10.05 13.47
N GLN A 57 2.40 10.19 12.92
CA GLN A 57 3.10 11.47 12.85
C GLN A 57 2.32 12.49 12.00
N ALA A 58 1.89 12.10 10.80
CA ALA A 58 1.16 12.99 9.90
C ALA A 58 -0.22 13.38 10.43
N ILE A 59 -0.93 12.44 11.08
CA ILE A 59 -2.22 12.73 11.72
C ILE A 59 -2.03 13.67 12.90
N ALA A 60 -1.00 13.49 13.73
CA ALA A 60 -0.70 14.40 14.83
C ALA A 60 -0.34 15.82 14.33
N ALA A 61 0.41 15.92 13.22
CA ALA A 61 0.85 17.20 12.68
C ALA A 61 -0.23 17.95 11.87
N ASN A 62 -1.04 17.25 11.08
CA ASN A 62 -1.93 17.87 10.08
C ASN A 62 -3.39 17.37 10.15
N GLY A 63 -3.72 16.50 11.11
CA GLY A 63 -5.05 15.90 11.25
C GLY A 63 -5.40 14.83 10.20
N ARG A 64 -4.47 14.49 9.30
CA ARG A 64 -4.66 13.48 8.23
C ARG A 64 -3.34 12.88 7.78
N PHE A 65 -3.40 11.65 7.26
CA PHE A 65 -2.29 10.97 6.59
C PHE A 65 -2.64 10.77 5.11
N THR A 66 -1.80 11.27 4.21
CA THR A 66 -1.99 11.12 2.76
C THR A 66 -0.97 10.13 2.20
N VAL A 67 -1.43 9.16 1.43
CA VAL A 67 -0.57 8.13 0.83
C VAL A 67 -1.00 7.81 -0.59
N ALA A 68 -0.03 7.60 -1.49
CA ALA A 68 -0.26 7.06 -2.82
C ALA A 68 0.17 5.59 -2.85
N LEU A 69 -0.70 4.70 -3.33
CA LEU A 69 -0.43 3.28 -3.46
C LEU A 69 -0.14 2.93 -4.92
N SER A 70 0.91 2.15 -5.14
CA SER A 70 1.15 1.50 -6.41
C SER A 70 0.50 0.12 -6.46
N GLY A 71 0.40 -0.43 -7.67
CA GLY A 71 -0.10 -1.77 -7.92
C GLY A 71 0.82 -2.92 -7.48
N GLY A 72 0.59 -4.09 -8.08
CA GLY A 72 1.42 -5.27 -7.89
C GLY A 72 1.27 -5.91 -6.51
N SER A 73 2.39 -6.28 -5.88
CA SER A 73 2.40 -6.99 -4.59
C SER A 73 2.23 -6.07 -3.37
N LEU A 74 2.39 -4.75 -3.54
CA LEU A 74 2.40 -3.79 -2.44
C LEU A 74 1.12 -3.85 -1.58
N PRO A 75 -0.10 -3.87 -2.13
CA PRO A 75 -1.31 -3.88 -1.30
C PRO A 75 -1.39 -5.10 -0.37
N LYS A 76 -0.91 -6.27 -0.83
CA LYS A 76 -0.87 -7.50 -0.04
C LYS A 76 0.18 -7.43 1.06
N ILE A 77 1.37 -6.93 0.75
CA ILE A 77 2.47 -6.74 1.71
C ILE A 77 2.04 -5.75 2.80
N LEU A 78 1.45 -4.62 2.40
CA LEU A 78 1.00 -3.58 3.32
C LEU A 78 -0.13 -4.07 4.23
N ASN A 79 -1.13 -4.78 3.71
CA ASN A 79 -2.18 -5.35 4.55
C ASN A 79 -1.58 -6.31 5.60
N LYS A 80 -0.75 -7.27 5.19
CA LYS A 80 -0.10 -8.20 6.13
C LYS A 80 0.66 -7.45 7.23
N GLY A 81 1.43 -6.43 6.85
CA GLY A 81 2.18 -5.61 7.80
C GLY A 81 1.27 -4.86 8.78
N LEU A 82 0.25 -4.17 8.28
CA LEU A 82 -0.69 -3.42 9.11
C LEU A 82 -1.56 -4.32 10.01
N ALA A 83 -1.90 -5.52 9.55
CA ALA A 83 -2.64 -6.50 10.34
C ALA A 83 -1.83 -7.08 11.51
N ALA A 84 -0.50 -7.03 11.44
CA ALA A 84 0.39 -7.45 12.52
C ALA A 84 0.64 -6.36 13.57
N ILE A 85 0.23 -5.11 13.30
CA ILE A 85 0.41 -4.00 14.24
C ILE A 85 -0.56 -4.16 15.42
N LYS A 86 -0.02 -4.18 16.64
CA LYS A 86 -0.81 -4.25 17.88
C LYS A 86 -1.47 -2.92 18.28
N GLY A 87 -1.12 -1.83 17.62
CA GLY A 87 -1.68 -0.50 17.84
C GLY A 87 -2.86 -0.21 16.92
N ASP A 88 -3.72 0.71 17.34
CA ASP A 88 -4.87 1.13 16.52
C ASP A 88 -4.42 2.08 15.42
N VAL A 89 -4.75 1.73 14.17
CA VAL A 89 -4.44 2.53 12.99
C VAL A 89 -5.70 3.32 12.63
N ASP A 90 -5.65 4.64 12.79
CA ASP A 90 -6.80 5.50 12.50
C ASP A 90 -6.98 5.71 10.98
N PHE A 91 -7.55 4.70 10.33
CA PHE A 91 -7.92 4.73 8.91
C PHE A 91 -9.05 5.74 8.59
N SER A 92 -9.66 6.43 9.57
CA SER A 92 -10.62 7.50 9.30
C SER A 92 -9.94 8.78 8.77
N LYS A 93 -8.65 8.93 9.07
CA LYS A 93 -7.84 10.09 8.71
C LYS A 93 -6.92 9.84 7.51
N TRP A 94 -7.03 8.68 6.87
CA TRP A 94 -6.23 8.31 5.71
C TRP A 94 -6.88 8.83 4.43
N LEU A 95 -6.10 9.54 3.61
CA LEU A 95 -6.43 9.89 2.23
C LEU A 95 -5.55 9.06 1.29
N VAL A 96 -6.18 8.12 0.59
CA VAL A 96 -5.48 7.16 -0.27
C VAL A 96 -5.68 7.52 -1.74
N TYR A 97 -4.58 7.64 -2.46
CA TYR A 97 -4.52 7.85 -3.91
C TYR A 97 -3.84 6.66 -4.58
N PHE A 98 -3.97 6.56 -5.91
CA PHE A 98 -3.16 5.65 -6.70
C PHE A 98 -2.00 6.43 -7.34
N ALA A 99 -0.78 5.90 -7.25
CA ALA A 99 0.39 6.49 -7.89
C ALA A 99 0.29 6.38 -9.42
N ASP A 100 -0.22 5.25 -9.89
CA ASP A 100 -0.55 4.92 -11.26
C ASP A 100 -1.82 4.08 -11.29
N GLU A 101 -2.56 4.11 -12.41
CA GLU A 101 -3.67 3.21 -12.66
C GLU A 101 -3.77 2.88 -14.14
N ARG A 102 -4.28 1.69 -14.44
CA ARG A 102 -4.43 1.15 -15.78
C ARG A 102 -5.80 1.60 -16.29
N CYS A 103 -5.86 2.04 -17.54
CA CYS A 103 -7.12 2.48 -18.16
C CYS A 103 -7.97 1.27 -18.60
N VAL A 104 -8.43 0.50 -17.62
CA VAL A 104 -9.27 -0.69 -17.75
C VAL A 104 -10.45 -0.58 -16.77
N PRO A 105 -11.54 -1.36 -16.95
CA PRO A 105 -12.62 -1.41 -15.97
C PRO A 105 -12.11 -1.69 -14.55
N LEU A 106 -12.80 -1.14 -13.54
CA LEU A 106 -12.35 -1.24 -12.15
C LEU A 106 -12.38 -2.68 -11.59
N ASP A 107 -13.12 -3.58 -12.22
CA ASP A 107 -13.25 -4.99 -11.90
C ASP A 107 -12.32 -5.89 -12.75
N ASP A 108 -11.48 -5.30 -13.60
CA ASP A 108 -10.46 -6.00 -14.38
C ASP A 108 -9.31 -6.48 -13.49
N ASP A 109 -8.67 -7.60 -13.82
CA ASP A 109 -7.55 -8.16 -13.07
C ASP A 109 -6.29 -7.27 -13.12
N ASP A 110 -6.16 -6.41 -14.13
CA ASP A 110 -5.04 -5.46 -14.27
C ASP A 110 -5.25 -4.14 -13.51
N SER A 111 -6.43 -3.95 -12.90
CA SER A 111 -6.79 -2.75 -12.12
C SER A 111 -6.07 -2.71 -10.76
N ASN A 112 -5.29 -1.65 -10.51
CA ASN A 112 -4.67 -1.41 -9.19
C ASN A 112 -5.75 -1.19 -8.13
N TYR A 113 -6.88 -0.56 -8.48
CA TYR A 113 -8.05 -0.43 -7.63
C TYR A 113 -8.59 -1.79 -7.20
N LYS A 114 -8.77 -2.75 -8.12
CA LYS A 114 -9.26 -4.09 -7.76
C LYS A 114 -8.33 -4.76 -6.77
N ALA A 115 -7.02 -4.72 -7.03
CA ALA A 115 -6.00 -5.29 -6.16
C ALA A 115 -6.02 -4.65 -4.76
N CYS A 116 -6.07 -3.31 -4.68
CA CYS A 116 -6.12 -2.58 -3.42
C CYS A 116 -7.44 -2.78 -2.67
N LYS A 117 -8.57 -2.86 -3.38
CA LYS A 117 -9.86 -3.12 -2.78
C LYS A 117 -9.88 -4.47 -2.09
N ALA A 118 -9.49 -5.53 -2.81
CA ALA A 118 -9.49 -6.89 -2.29
C ALA A 118 -8.46 -7.09 -1.17
N ALA A 119 -7.25 -6.52 -1.33
CA ALA A 119 -6.16 -6.75 -0.40
C ALA A 119 -6.16 -5.80 0.79
N LEU A 120 -6.61 -4.54 0.67
CA LEU A 120 -6.41 -3.53 1.72
C LEU A 120 -7.72 -2.87 2.17
N PHE A 121 -8.55 -2.38 1.26
CA PHE A 121 -9.73 -1.59 1.66
C PHE A 121 -10.82 -2.42 2.31
N ASP A 122 -11.02 -3.66 1.85
CA ASP A 122 -11.96 -4.58 2.49
C ASP A 122 -11.47 -5.01 3.88
N TYR A 123 -10.15 -5.03 4.14
CA TYR A 123 -9.58 -5.18 5.49
C TYR A 123 -9.88 -3.96 6.38
N VAL A 124 -9.60 -2.75 5.89
CA VAL A 124 -9.86 -1.50 6.63
C VAL A 124 -11.34 -1.35 6.99
N ARG A 125 -12.25 -1.70 6.06
CA ARG A 125 -13.70 -1.65 6.34
C ARG A 125 -14.07 -2.58 7.51
N LYS A 126 -13.51 -3.80 7.53
CA LYS A 126 -13.74 -4.74 8.63
C LYS A 126 -13.17 -4.24 9.95
N ALA A 127 -11.95 -3.68 9.93
CA ALA A 127 -11.32 -3.10 11.12
C ALA A 127 -12.15 -1.95 11.72
N LYS A 128 -12.75 -1.09 10.87
CA LYS A 128 -13.68 -0.04 11.34
C LYS A 128 -14.96 -0.61 11.95
N LEU A 129 -15.51 -1.68 11.38
CA LEU A 129 -16.71 -2.33 11.90
C LEU A 129 -16.48 -2.98 13.26
N SER A 130 -15.30 -3.58 13.50
CA SER A 130 -14.96 -4.17 14.81
C SER A 130 -14.67 -3.13 15.90
N ALA A 131 -14.26 -1.91 15.55
CA ALA A 131 -14.01 -0.83 16.51
C ALA A 131 -15.30 -0.07 16.91
N ALA A 132 -16.41 -0.29 16.20
CA ALA A 132 -17.69 0.38 16.42
C ALA A 132 -18.75 -0.52 17.12
N MET A 133 -18.37 -1.76 17.47
CA MET A 133 -19.17 -2.73 18.24
C MET A 133 -18.58 -2.89 19.63
#